data_AF-A0AAN9AI83-F1
#
_entry.id   AF-A0AAN9AI83-F1
#
_cell.length_a   1.000
_cell.length_b   1.000
_cell.length_c   1.000
_cell.angle_alpha   90.00
_cell.angle_beta   90.00
_cell.angle_gamma   90.00
#
_symmetry.space_group_name_H-M   'P 1'
#
loop_
_entity.id
_entity.type
_entity.pdbx_description
1 polymer ?
#
loop_
_entity_poly.entity_id
_entity_poly.type
_entity_poly.pdbx_seq_one_letter_code
_entity_poly.pdbx_strand_id
1 'polypeptide(L)'
;MIEFSQRSICAALKLMSVKSNLPALLNCAHGKDRTGIVSALVLSCLGKSPDYIAAEYALSHDGLATVKHRMHKEVVEQFHMSEEFITAKAETMHQLFDYIKERYGSVEGYLEYIGFGSTEQQRLRSHLMHEVVPLSPDQSGDVDLSFAFDPSNRGSDSDPDSASD
;
A
#
# COMPACT_ATOMS: atom_id res chain seq x y z
N MET A 1 -0.58 12.04 9.44
CA MET A 1 -0.54 11.76 7.98
C MET A 1 -1.95 11.73 7.38
N ILE A 2 -2.87 10.95 7.94
CA ILE A 2 -4.24 10.82 7.41
C ILE A 2 -5.02 12.13 7.31
N GLU A 3 -4.67 13.15 8.11
CA GLU A 3 -5.25 14.49 8.05
C GLU A 3 -4.82 15.28 6.81
N PHE A 4 -3.56 15.12 6.38
CA PHE A 4 -2.99 15.93 5.29
C PHE A 4 -3.14 15.26 3.92
N SER A 5 -3.43 13.96 3.88
CA SER A 5 -3.49 13.15 2.66
C SER A 5 -4.89 12.67 2.28
N GLN A 6 -5.95 13.21 2.91
CA GLN A 6 -7.34 12.78 2.73
C GLN A 6 -7.76 12.70 1.26
N ARG A 7 -7.47 13.75 0.48
CA ARG A 7 -7.79 13.80 -0.96
C ARG A 7 -7.09 12.70 -1.76
N SER A 8 -5.79 12.50 -1.51
CA SER A 8 -5.00 11.48 -2.22
C SER A 8 -5.43 10.06 -1.84
N ILE A 9 -5.72 9.83 -0.55
CA ILE A 9 -6.23 8.54 -0.05
C ILE A 9 -7.59 8.24 -0.72
N CYS A 10 -8.52 9.18 -0.68
CA CYS A 10 -9.84 9.02 -1.30
C CYS A 10 -9.72 8.76 -2.82
N ALA A 11 -8.86 9.52 -3.53
CA ALA A 11 -8.64 9.31 -4.95
C ALA A 11 -8.11 7.91 -5.25
N ALA A 12 -7.12 7.42 -4.50
CA ALA A 12 -6.57 6.08 -4.66
C ALA A 12 -7.64 4.99 -4.44
N LEU A 13 -8.42 5.11 -3.37
CA LEU A 13 -9.51 4.17 -3.06
C LEU A 13 -10.59 4.17 -4.15
N LYS A 14 -10.97 5.35 -4.66
CA LYS A 14 -11.93 5.47 -5.77
C LYS A 14 -11.41 4.83 -7.04
N LEU A 15 -10.14 5.03 -7.40
CA LEU A 15 -9.53 4.38 -8.56
C LEU A 15 -9.56 2.86 -8.44
N MET A 16 -9.25 2.30 -7.27
CA MET A 16 -9.31 0.84 -7.03
C MET A 16 -10.75 0.30 -6.97
N SER A 17 -11.73 1.14 -6.65
CA SER A 17 -13.15 0.73 -6.66
C SER A 17 -13.73 0.55 -8.06
N VAL A 18 -13.00 0.93 -9.11
CA VAL A 18 -13.41 0.74 -10.52
C VAL A 18 -12.75 -0.52 -11.08
N LYS A 19 -13.57 -1.50 -11.47
CA LYS A 19 -13.10 -2.83 -11.90
C LYS A 19 -12.09 -2.79 -13.05
N SER A 20 -12.26 -1.89 -14.03
CA SER A 20 -11.37 -1.77 -15.18
C SER A 20 -9.97 -1.23 -14.84
N ASN A 21 -9.76 -0.73 -13.62
CA ASN A 21 -8.47 -0.24 -13.14
C ASN A 21 -7.66 -1.32 -12.41
N LEU A 22 -8.18 -2.55 -12.32
CA LEU A 22 -7.51 -3.69 -11.69
C LEU A 22 -6.84 -4.60 -12.74
N PRO A 23 -5.67 -5.19 -12.44
CA PRO A 23 -4.92 -5.12 -11.18
C PRO A 23 -4.25 -3.76 -10.95
N ALA A 24 -4.13 -3.34 -9.68
CA ALA A 24 -3.54 -2.06 -9.29
C ALA A 24 -2.25 -2.25 -8.49
N LEU A 25 -1.24 -1.42 -8.76
CA LEU A 25 -0.01 -1.33 -7.97
C LEU A 25 -0.05 -0.07 -7.10
N LEU A 26 0.10 -0.23 -5.79
CA LEU A 26 0.23 0.86 -4.83
C LEU A 26 1.69 1.04 -4.44
N ASN A 27 2.24 2.23 -4.64
CA ASN A 27 3.58 2.57 -4.17
C ASN A 27 3.62 3.95 -3.50
N CYS A 28 4.70 4.19 -2.76
CA CYS A 28 5.12 5.52 -2.33
C CYS A 28 6.66 5.58 -2.41
N ALA A 29 7.30 6.56 -1.78
CA ALA A 29 8.77 6.68 -1.82
C ALA A 29 9.50 5.41 -1.31
N HIS A 30 9.09 4.90 -0.14
CA HIS A 30 9.68 3.69 0.46
C HIS A 30 8.67 2.56 0.70
N GLY A 31 7.48 2.65 0.10
CA GLY A 31 6.41 1.66 0.25
C GLY A 31 5.83 1.46 1.66
N LYS A 32 6.20 2.28 2.66
CA LYS A 32 5.84 2.06 4.08
C LYS A 32 4.61 2.83 4.54
N ASP A 33 4.69 4.15 4.65
CA ASP A 33 3.68 4.90 5.41
C ASP A 33 2.40 5.15 4.62
N ARG A 34 2.48 5.84 3.47
CA ARG A 34 1.30 6.12 2.65
C ARG A 34 0.72 4.84 2.05
N THR A 35 1.59 3.95 1.57
CA THR A 35 1.17 2.62 1.08
C THR A 35 0.54 1.81 2.21
N GLY A 36 1.18 1.74 3.38
CA GLY A 36 0.65 1.00 4.52
C GLY A 36 -0.73 1.49 4.99
N ILE A 37 -0.93 2.81 5.04
CA ILE A 37 -2.25 3.40 5.36
C ILE A 37 -3.30 3.01 4.33
N VAL A 38 -3.02 3.16 3.02
CA VAL A 38 -3.99 2.81 1.98
C VAL A 38 -4.30 1.31 2.02
N SER A 39 -3.29 0.45 2.17
CA SER A 39 -3.46 -0.99 2.32
C SER A 39 -4.30 -1.35 3.55
N ALA A 40 -4.07 -0.69 4.68
CA ALA A 40 -4.84 -0.89 5.90
C ALA A 40 -6.33 -0.53 5.71
N LEU A 41 -6.62 0.58 5.02
CA LEU A 41 -7.99 1.00 4.72
C LEU A 41 -8.68 0.04 3.74
N VAL A 42 -7.97 -0.47 2.74
CA VAL A 42 -8.47 -1.50 1.82
C VAL A 42 -8.82 -2.77 2.60
N LEU A 43 -7.89 -3.30 3.41
CA LEU A 43 -8.12 -4.49 4.22
C LEU A 43 -9.28 -4.32 5.23
N SER A 44 -9.46 -3.11 5.75
CA SER A 44 -10.61 -2.77 6.60
C SER A 44 -11.93 -2.87 5.82
N CYS A 45 -11.99 -2.37 4.57
CA CYS A 45 -13.16 -2.55 3.69
C CYS A 45 -13.45 -4.04 3.40
N LEU A 46 -12.40 -4.86 3.36
CA LEU A 46 -12.49 -6.33 3.24
C LEU A 46 -12.92 -7.03 4.54
N GLY A 47 -13.11 -6.29 5.63
CA GLY A 47 -13.57 -6.79 6.92
C GLY A 47 -12.49 -7.49 7.74
N LYS A 48 -11.21 -7.18 7.50
CA LYS A 48 -10.11 -7.66 8.35
C LYS A 48 -10.05 -6.87 9.65
N SER A 49 -9.67 -7.54 10.74
CA SER A 49 -9.55 -6.89 12.05
C SER A 49 -8.30 -5.98 12.12
N PRO A 50 -8.30 -4.97 13.01
CA PRO A 50 -7.11 -4.15 13.27
C PRO A 50 -5.85 -4.98 13.57
N ASP A 51 -5.99 -6.04 14.36
CA ASP A 51 -4.87 -6.94 14.73
C ASP A 51 -4.30 -7.68 13.52
N TYR A 52 -5.16 -8.18 12.62
CA TYR A 52 -4.73 -8.81 11.38
C TYR A 52 -3.94 -7.83 10.52
N ILE A 53 -4.46 -6.61 10.39
CA ILE A 53 -3.84 -5.56 9.55
C ILE A 53 -2.51 -5.11 10.14
N ALA A 54 -2.42 -4.98 11.47
CA ALA A 54 -1.19 -4.62 12.15
C ALA A 54 -0.10 -5.69 12.00
N ALA A 55 -0.48 -6.97 12.08
CA ALA A 55 0.44 -8.09 11.82
C ALA A 55 0.93 -8.07 10.36
N GLU A 56 0.04 -7.90 9.39
CA GLU A 56 0.40 -7.81 7.96
C GLU A 56 1.34 -6.62 7.68
N TYR A 57 1.06 -5.46 8.29
CA TYR A 57 1.94 -4.29 8.18
C TYR A 57 3.34 -4.57 8.74
N ALA A 58 3.43 -5.29 9.86
CA ALA A 58 4.72 -5.62 10.48
C ALA A 58 5.58 -6.55 9.61
N LEU A 59 4.98 -7.40 8.76
CA LEU A 59 5.74 -8.21 7.78
C LEU A 59 6.52 -7.35 6.78
N SER A 60 6.08 -6.11 6.54
CA SER A 60 6.82 -5.17 5.68
C SER A 60 8.18 -4.78 6.26
N HIS A 61 8.42 -5.00 7.56
CA HIS A 61 9.71 -4.71 8.21
C HIS A 61 10.87 -5.44 7.53
N ASP A 62 10.68 -6.69 7.16
CA ASP A 62 11.72 -7.51 6.54
C ASP A 62 12.04 -7.02 5.11
N GLY A 63 11.02 -6.59 4.37
CA GLY A 63 11.20 -5.96 3.06
C GLY A 63 12.01 -4.65 3.12
N LEU A 64 11.88 -3.90 4.23
CA LEU A 64 12.62 -2.66 4.44
C LEU A 64 14.10 -2.87 4.76
N ALA A 65 14.54 -4.07 5.16
CA ALA A 65 15.93 -4.35 5.49
C ALA A 65 16.90 -4.01 4.34
N THR A 66 16.48 -4.26 3.10
CA THR A 66 17.28 -3.98 1.88
C THR A 66 17.47 -2.49 1.60
N VAL A 67 16.55 -1.64 2.05
CA VAL A 67 16.57 -0.19 1.84
C VAL A 67 16.89 0.59 3.12
N LYS A 68 17.07 -0.09 4.25
CA LYS A 68 17.21 0.50 5.58
C LYS A 68 18.36 1.49 5.67
N HIS A 69 19.50 1.19 5.04
CA HIS A 69 20.65 2.09 5.04
C HIS A 69 20.36 3.40 4.30
N ARG A 70 19.71 3.33 3.14
CA ARG A 70 19.26 4.51 2.39
C ARG A 70 18.24 5.33 3.19
N MET A 71 17.27 4.64 3.81
CA MET A 71 16.28 5.28 4.66
C MET A 71 16.92 5.95 5.88
N HIS A 72 17.92 5.35 6.50
CA HIS A 72 18.62 5.94 7.65
C HIS A 72 19.31 7.25 7.24
N LYS A 73 20.07 7.23 6.13
CA LYS A 73 20.72 8.43 5.59
C LYS A 73 19.72 9.55 5.27
N GLU A 74 18.62 9.22 4.61
CA GLU A 74 17.61 10.23 4.26
C GLU A 74 16.83 10.72 5.49
N VAL A 75 16.22 9.80 6.24
CA VAL A 75 15.25 10.12 7.31
C VAL A 75 15.94 10.60 8.58
N VAL A 76 17.02 9.94 9.00
CA VAL A 76 17.68 10.21 10.29
C VAL A 76 18.77 11.25 10.12
N GLU A 77 19.66 11.08 9.14
CA GLU A 77 20.79 11.98 8.99
C GLU A 77 20.40 13.30 8.30
N GLN A 78 19.64 13.24 7.19
CA GLN A 78 19.28 14.43 6.42
C GLN A 78 18.03 15.15 6.96
N PHE A 79 16.97 14.42 7.30
CA PHE A 79 15.74 15.02 7.83
C PHE A 79 15.68 15.12 9.37
N HIS A 80 16.70 14.61 10.08
CA HIS A 80 16.80 14.65 11.54
C HIS A 80 15.57 14.06 12.27
N MET A 81 14.96 13.03 11.69
CA MET A 81 13.81 12.33 12.26
C MET A 81 14.24 11.10 13.06
N SER A 82 13.38 10.65 13.97
CA SER A 82 13.60 9.44 14.78
C SER A 82 13.77 8.18 13.91
N GLU A 83 14.58 7.22 14.36
CA GLU A 83 14.70 5.90 13.73
C GLU A 83 13.38 5.12 13.71
N GLU A 84 12.40 5.49 14.53
CA GLU A 84 11.06 4.90 14.48
C GLU A 84 10.42 5.06 13.08
N PHE A 85 10.75 6.15 12.38
CA PHE A 85 10.27 6.41 11.02
C PHE A 85 10.84 5.47 9.97
N ILE A 86 11.89 4.69 10.27
CA ILE A 86 12.45 3.68 9.37
C ILE A 86 12.00 2.25 9.71
N THR A 87 11.05 2.08 10.63
CA THR A 87 10.50 0.78 11.02
C THR A 87 9.01 0.66 10.70
N ALA A 88 8.57 -0.55 10.33
CA ALA A 88 7.15 -0.92 10.22
C ALA A 88 6.76 -1.74 11.46
N LYS A 89 6.27 -1.07 12.50
CA LYS A 89 5.87 -1.69 13.78
C LYS A 89 4.35 -1.89 13.83
N ALA A 90 3.90 -3.02 14.37
CA ALA A 90 2.47 -3.29 14.54
C ALA A 90 1.79 -2.21 15.40
N GLU A 91 2.49 -1.73 16.43
CA GLU A 91 2.03 -0.68 17.34
C GLU A 91 1.70 0.62 16.61
N THR A 92 2.44 0.96 15.56
CA THR A 92 2.15 2.14 14.72
C THR A 92 0.79 2.02 14.04
N MET A 93 0.43 0.80 13.59
CA MET A 93 -0.85 0.55 12.97
C MET A 93 -1.99 0.55 14.00
N HIS A 94 -1.77 0.01 15.20
CA HIS A 94 -2.74 0.13 16.29
C HIS A 94 -3.02 1.58 16.66
N GLN A 95 -1.97 2.40 16.83
CA GLN A 95 -2.11 3.83 17.10
C GLN A 95 -2.90 4.57 16.01
N LEU A 96 -2.73 4.18 14.74
CA LEU A 96 -3.53 4.71 13.64
C LEU A 96 -5.01 4.39 13.83
N PHE A 97 -5.35 3.14 14.13
CA PHE A 97 -6.74 2.73 14.33
C PHE A 97 -7.38 3.37 15.57
N ASP A 98 -6.63 3.50 16.67
CA ASP A 98 -7.08 4.20 17.87
C ASP A 98 -7.37 5.67 17.55
N TYR A 99 -6.46 6.35 16.84
CA TYR A 99 -6.67 7.72 16.39
C TYR A 99 -7.92 7.87 15.51
N ILE A 100 -8.10 6.95 14.54
CA ILE A 100 -9.28 6.96 13.66
C ILE A 100 -10.57 6.78 14.48
N LYS A 101 -10.58 5.84 15.42
CA LYS A 101 -11.73 5.57 16.28
C LYS A 101 -12.07 6.77 17.16
N GLU A 102 -11.07 7.39 17.78
CA GLU A 102 -11.26 8.57 18.64
C GLU A 102 -11.79 9.78 17.87
N ARG A 103 -11.34 10.00 16.64
CA ARG A 103 -11.66 11.20 15.85
C ARG A 103 -12.88 11.06 14.95
N TYR A 104 -13.09 9.87 14.39
CA TYR A 104 -14.13 9.63 13.38
C TYR A 104 -15.10 8.52 13.78
N GLY A 105 -14.96 7.94 14.98
CA GLY A 105 -15.82 6.89 15.53
C GLY A 105 -15.48 5.48 15.01
N SER A 106 -15.19 5.35 13.72
CA SER A 106 -14.76 4.10 13.09
C SER A 106 -13.97 4.34 11.80
N VAL A 107 -13.43 3.26 11.23
CA VAL A 107 -12.76 3.32 9.91
C VAL A 107 -13.77 3.70 8.83
N GLU A 108 -14.97 3.14 8.88
CA GLU A 108 -16.08 3.50 7.98
C GLU A 108 -16.43 4.99 8.11
N GLY A 109 -16.50 5.51 9.33
CA GLY A 109 -16.72 6.94 9.58
C GLY A 109 -15.62 7.81 9.00
N TYR A 110 -14.35 7.40 9.10
CA TYR A 110 -13.25 8.10 8.44
C TYR A 110 -13.34 8.06 6.92
N LEU A 111 -13.67 6.89 6.34
CA LEU A 111 -13.83 6.73 4.90
C LEU A 111 -14.96 7.60 4.35
N GLU A 112 -16.11 7.64 5.03
CA GLU A 112 -17.22 8.53 4.69
C GLU A 112 -16.79 10.00 4.79
N TYR A 113 -16.08 10.37 5.86
CA TYR A 113 -15.58 11.74 6.06
C TYR A 113 -14.68 12.21 4.90
N ILE A 114 -13.81 11.35 4.36
CA ILE A 114 -12.95 11.70 3.22
C ILE A 114 -13.66 11.58 1.86
N GLY A 115 -14.96 11.27 1.83
CA GLY A 115 -15.77 11.17 0.61
C GLY A 115 -15.70 9.82 -0.10
N PHE A 116 -15.38 8.75 0.61
CA PHE A 116 -15.42 7.35 0.16
C PHE A 116 -16.55 6.61 0.87
N GLY A 117 -17.76 6.78 0.35
CA GLY A 117 -18.99 6.33 0.97
C GLY A 117 -19.18 4.80 0.94
N SER A 118 -20.22 4.35 1.63
CA SER A 118 -20.57 2.92 1.75
C SER A 118 -20.75 2.22 0.39
N THR A 119 -21.26 2.92 -0.62
CA THR A 119 -21.41 2.36 -1.98
C THR A 119 -20.06 2.07 -2.63
N GLU A 120 -19.10 2.99 -2.54
CA GLU A 120 -17.76 2.76 -3.06
C GLU A 120 -17.00 1.69 -2.27
N GLN A 121 -17.16 1.65 -0.95
CA GLN A 121 -16.60 0.60 -0.08
C GLN A 121 -17.11 -0.79 -0.48
N GLN A 122 -18.41 -0.93 -0.72
CA GLN A 122 -19.00 -2.20 -1.18
C GLN A 122 -18.49 -2.62 -2.56
N ARG A 123 -18.36 -1.68 -3.50
CA ARG A 123 -17.79 -1.96 -4.83
C ARG A 123 -16.35 -2.45 -4.73
N LEU A 124 -15.51 -1.74 -3.96
CA LEU A 124 -14.12 -2.14 -3.73
C LEU A 124 -14.06 -3.57 -3.17
N ARG A 125 -14.88 -3.86 -2.14
CA ARG A 125 -14.97 -5.20 -1.56
C ARG A 125 -15.37 -6.26 -2.58
N SER A 126 -16.39 -5.99 -3.40
CA SER A 126 -16.86 -6.94 -4.42
C SER A 126 -15.84 -7.22 -5.52
N HIS A 127 -14.95 -6.27 -5.82
CA HIS A 127 -13.94 -6.43 -6.86
C HIS A 127 -12.70 -7.17 -6.37
N LEU A 128 -12.36 -7.05 -5.09
CA LEU A 128 -11.15 -7.63 -4.50
C LEU A 128 -11.40 -8.96 -3.78
N MET A 129 -12.66 -9.29 -3.46
CA MET A 129 -13.01 -10.62 -2.97
C MET A 129 -13.40 -11.53 -4.13
N HIS A 130 -12.56 -12.52 -4.41
CA HIS A 130 -12.93 -13.70 -5.17
C HIS A 130 -13.18 -14.86 -4.21
N GLU A 131 -14.08 -15.78 -4.55
CA GLU A 131 -14.08 -17.09 -3.91
C GLU A 131 -12.69 -17.68 -4.08
N VAL A 132 -12.06 -18.11 -2.99
CA VAL A 132 -10.85 -18.91 -3.06
C VAL A 132 -11.25 -20.22 -3.71
N VAL A 133 -11.04 -20.34 -5.02
CA VAL A 133 -10.99 -21.64 -5.68
C VAL A 133 -9.77 -22.32 -5.09
N PRO A 134 -9.92 -23.40 -4.31
CA PRO A 134 -8.76 -24.13 -3.81
C PRO A 134 -7.91 -24.53 -5.01
N LEU A 135 -6.61 -24.26 -4.98
CA LEU A 135 -5.70 -24.83 -5.96
C LEU A 135 -5.90 -26.35 -5.90
N SER A 136 -6.42 -26.91 -6.99
CA SER A 136 -6.53 -28.35 -7.11
C SER A 136 -5.12 -28.93 -6.99
N PRO A 137 -4.92 -30.04 -6.25
CA PRO A 137 -3.59 -30.62 -5.97
C PRO A 137 -2.78 -31.07 -7.21
N ASP A 138 -3.30 -30.86 -8.41
CA ASP A 138 -2.72 -31.18 -9.73
C ASP A 138 -1.77 -30.07 -10.25
N GLN A 139 -1.90 -28.81 -9.82
CA GLN A 139 -1.10 -27.71 -10.39
C GLN A 139 0.28 -27.51 -9.75
N SER A 140 1.06 -28.58 -9.58
CA SER A 140 2.51 -28.51 -9.34
C SER A 140 3.31 -28.33 -10.66
N GLY A 141 2.72 -27.66 -11.64
CA GLY A 141 3.41 -27.28 -12.87
C GLY A 141 4.15 -25.97 -12.63
N ASP A 142 5.46 -25.97 -12.89
CA ASP A 142 6.31 -24.78 -12.85
C ASP A 142 5.58 -23.57 -13.44
N VAL A 143 5.35 -22.56 -12.61
CA VAL A 143 4.86 -21.27 -13.08
C VAL A 143 5.96 -20.68 -13.93
N ASP A 144 5.77 -20.67 -15.26
CA ASP A 144 6.72 -20.07 -16.18
C ASP A 144 6.74 -18.55 -16.01
N LEU A 145 7.68 -18.09 -15.18
CA LEU A 145 7.94 -16.67 -14.93
C LEU A 145 8.75 -16.01 -16.08
N SER A 146 8.99 -16.69 -17.20
CA SER A 146 9.68 -16.12 -18.36
C SER A 146 9.01 -14.86 -18.93
N PHE A 147 7.70 -14.70 -18.71
CA PHE A 147 6.96 -13.48 -19.08
C PHE A 147 7.22 -12.27 -18.17
N ALA A 148 7.77 -12.46 -16.96
CA ALA A 148 7.97 -11.37 -16.00
C ALA A 148 9.22 -10.51 -16.31
N PHE A 149 10.08 -10.94 -17.23
CA PHE A 149 11.27 -10.20 -17.62
C PHE A 149 11.56 -10.42 -19.10
N ASP A 150 10.89 -9.66 -19.97
CA ASP A 150 11.27 -9.53 -21.37
C ASP A 150 12.38 -8.46 -21.50
N PRO A 151 13.65 -8.85 -21.71
CA PRO A 151 14.75 -7.90 -21.84
C PRO A 151 14.68 -7.05 -23.12
N SER A 152 13.78 -7.36 -24.07
CA SER A 152 13.58 -6.59 -25.30
C SER A 152 12.74 -5.31 -25.09
N ASN A 153 12.04 -5.19 -23.97
CA ASN A 153 11.21 -4.01 -23.65
C ASN A 153 11.94 -2.95 -22.80
N ARG A 154 13.27 -2.89 -22.87
CA ARG A 154 14.01 -1.71 -22.40
C ARG A 154 13.77 -0.59 -23.40
N GLY A 155 12.80 0.27 -23.10
CA GLY A 155 12.67 1.56 -23.75
C GLY A 155 14.03 2.25 -23.75
N SER A 156 14.47 2.65 -24.94
CA SER A 156 15.69 3.44 -25.12
C SER A 156 15.47 4.81 -24.48
N ASP A 157 15.85 4.97 -23.22
CA ASP A 157 16.10 6.28 -22.64
C ASP A 157 17.36 6.84 -23.33
N SER A 158 17.14 7.62 -24.38
CA SER A 158 18.17 8.47 -24.95
C SER A 158 18.35 9.69 -24.05
N ASP A 159 19.45 9.71 -23.29
CA ASP A 159 19.93 10.88 -22.55
C ASP A 159 20.12 12.08 -23.52
N PRO A 160 19.44 13.22 -23.33
CA PRO A 160 19.69 14.42 -24.12
C PRO A 160 20.69 15.31 -23.37
N ASP A 161 21.90 14.83 -23.13
CA ASP A 161 22.97 15.68 -22.59
C ASP A 161 24.37 15.17 -22.95
N SER A 162 24.67 15.20 -24.25
CA SER A 162 26.04 15.19 -24.76
C SER A 162 26.15 16.08 -26.00
N ALA A 163 26.01 17.39 -25.80
CA ALA A 163 26.50 18.39 -26.74
C ALA A 163 27.68 19.11 -26.06
N SER A 164 28.89 18.77 -26.48
CA SER A 164 30.09 19.58 -26.27
C SER A 164 30.76 19.80 -27.61
N ASP A 165 30.59 20.99 -28.16
CA ASP A 165 31.68 21.83 -28.68
C ASP A 165 31.21 23.30 -28.78
#